data_AF-A0A1M2ZY39-F1
#
_entry.id   AF-A0A1M2ZY39-F1
#
_cell.length_a   1.000
_cell.length_b   1.000
_cell.length_c   1.000
_cell.angle_alpha   90.00
_cell.angle_beta   90.00
_cell.angle_gamma   90.00
#
_symmetry.space_group_name_H-M   'P 1'
#
loop_
_entity.id
_entity.type
_entity.pdbx_description
1 polymer ?
#
loop_
_entity_poly.entity_id
_entity_poly.type
_entity_poly.pdbx_seq_one_letter_code
_entity_poly.pdbx_strand_id
1 'polypeptide(L)'
;MVRHRRDERTKTRKHYRETNDGNQAGDPDKAVAVILQAVDADDAPLHLPLGRAAHAIAERKLAAFRGDIDAWCDITIATDFD
;
A
#
# COMPACT_ATOMS: atom_id res chain seq x y z
N MET A 1 5.49 35.01 -13.64
CA MET A 1 4.31 34.24 -14.11
C MET A 1 4.35 32.83 -13.49
N VAL A 2 3.98 32.67 -12.22
CA VAL A 2 3.97 31.38 -11.49
C VAL A 2 2.78 31.35 -10.54
N ARG A 3 1.57 31.15 -11.06
CA ARG A 3 0.37 30.88 -10.26
C ARG A 3 -0.60 29.99 -11.02
N HIS A 4 -0.22 28.75 -11.34
CA HIS A 4 -1.19 27.81 -11.95
C HIS A 4 -1.00 26.33 -11.60
N ARG A 5 -0.06 25.96 -10.72
CA ARG A 5 0.18 24.53 -10.37
C ARG A 5 -0.49 24.07 -9.06
N ARG A 6 -1.09 24.98 -8.28
CA ARG A 6 -1.61 24.64 -6.94
C ARG A 6 -3.11 24.23 -6.94
N ASP A 7 -3.88 24.63 -7.95
CA ASP A 7 -5.33 24.37 -8.00
C ASP A 7 -5.71 22.97 -8.52
N GLU A 8 -4.94 22.40 -9.44
CA GLU A 8 -5.27 21.12 -10.07
C GLU A 8 -5.32 19.96 -9.06
N ARG A 9 -4.42 19.93 -8.08
CA ARG A 9 -4.38 18.87 -7.06
C ARG A 9 -5.58 18.90 -6.10
N THR A 10 -6.17 20.07 -5.90
CA THR A 10 -7.33 20.25 -5.02
C THR A 10 -8.60 19.79 -5.73
N LYS A 11 -8.72 20.08 -7.03
CA LYS A 11 -9.85 19.64 -7.87
C LYS A 11 -9.92 18.11 -8.00
N THR A 12 -8.79 17.44 -8.23
CA THR A 12 -8.75 15.97 -8.34
C THR A 12 -9.17 15.26 -7.05
N ARG A 13 -8.75 15.77 -5.88
CA ARG A 13 -9.14 15.20 -4.58
C ARG A 13 -10.62 15.37 -4.27
N LYS A 14 -11.17 16.55 -4.58
CA LYS A 14 -12.59 16.85 -4.37
C LYS A 14 -13.47 15.97 -5.25
N HIS A 15 -13.09 15.82 -6.53
CA HIS A 15 -13.82 15.00 -7.48
C HIS A 15 -13.74 13.49 -7.15
N TYR A 16 -12.58 13.00 -6.69
CA TYR A 16 -12.43 11.61 -6.22
C TYR A 16 -13.26 11.32 -4.98
N ARG A 17 -13.44 12.29 -4.08
CA ARG A 17 -14.32 12.16 -2.91
C ARG A 17 -15.79 12.13 -3.33
N GLU A 18 -16.22 13.12 -4.13
CA GLU A 18 -17.60 13.22 -4.61
C GLU A 18 -18.08 12.02 -5.46
N THR A 19 -17.18 11.34 -6.19
CA THR A 19 -17.54 10.16 -7.01
C THR A 19 -17.38 8.81 -6.30
N ASN A 20 -16.61 8.75 -5.20
CA ASN A 20 -16.40 7.52 -4.43
C ASN A 20 -17.09 7.53 -3.06
N ASP A 21 -17.63 8.66 -2.58
CA ASP A 21 -18.44 8.69 -1.36
C ASP A 21 -19.60 7.69 -1.49
N GLY A 22 -19.48 6.54 -0.80
CA GLY A 22 -20.42 5.42 -0.87
C GLY A 22 -20.19 4.37 -1.97
N ASN A 23 -19.21 4.56 -2.88
CA ASN A 23 -18.88 3.64 -3.97
C ASN A 23 -17.41 3.16 -3.94
N GLN A 24 -16.70 3.40 -2.83
CA GLN A 24 -15.38 2.82 -2.60
C GLN A 24 -15.50 1.29 -2.66
N ALA A 25 -14.66 0.64 -3.48
CA ALA A 25 -14.60 -0.81 -3.53
C ALA A 25 -14.12 -1.36 -2.17
N GLY A 26 -15.05 -1.87 -1.38
CA GLY A 26 -14.80 -2.33 -0.02
C GLY A 26 -15.92 -1.92 0.93
N ASP A 27 -15.73 -2.19 2.21
CA ASP A 27 -16.68 -1.86 3.27
C ASP A 27 -15.91 -1.05 4.33
N PRO A 28 -16.19 0.26 4.47
CA PRO A 28 -15.42 1.13 5.35
C PRO A 28 -15.59 0.74 6.83
N ASP A 29 -16.75 0.23 7.24
CA ASP A 29 -16.99 -0.21 8.62
C ASP A 29 -16.12 -1.42 8.94
N LYS A 30 -16.02 -2.38 8.00
CA LYS A 30 -15.09 -3.51 8.14
C LYS A 30 -13.63 -3.07 8.14
N ALA A 31 -13.26 -2.07 7.34
CA ALA A 31 -11.91 -1.54 7.32
C ALA A 31 -11.52 -0.93 8.68
N VAL A 32 -12.41 -0.14 9.29
CA VAL A 32 -12.19 0.43 10.62
C VAL A 32 -12.06 -0.67 11.67
N ALA A 33 -12.91 -1.70 11.64
CA ALA A 33 -12.82 -2.82 12.57
C ALA A 33 -11.44 -3.52 12.53
N VAL A 34 -10.91 -3.75 11.32
CA VAL A 34 -9.57 -4.36 11.13
C VAL A 34 -8.45 -3.43 11.59
N ILE A 35 -8.58 -2.11 11.39
CA ILE A 35 -7.61 -1.14 11.91
C ILE A 35 -7.56 -1.16 13.44
N LEU A 36 -8.72 -1.15 14.10
CA LEU A 36 -8.78 -1.21 15.57
C LEU A 36 -8.13 -2.50 16.10
N GLN A 37 -8.43 -3.65 15.48
CA GLN A 37 -7.78 -4.91 15.81
C GLN A 37 -6.25 -4.86 15.67
N ALA A 38 -5.75 -4.20 14.63
CA ALA A 38 -4.30 -4.08 14.41
C ALA A 38 -3.63 -3.15 15.43
N VAL A 39 -4.33 -2.12 15.90
CA VAL A 39 -3.83 -1.21 16.94
C VAL A 39 -3.80 -1.89 18.31
N ASP A 40 -4.80 -2.73 18.60
CA ASP A 40 -4.90 -3.45 19.87
C ASP A 40 -4.07 -4.75 19.91
N ALA A 41 -3.44 -5.14 18.80
CA ALA A 41 -2.63 -6.36 18.72
C ALA A 41 -1.27 -6.18 19.43
N ASP A 42 -0.86 -7.19 20.20
CA ASP A 42 0.46 -7.22 20.85
C ASP A 42 1.62 -7.12 19.84
N ASP A 43 1.42 -7.65 18.63
CA ASP A 43 2.33 -7.52 17.49
C ASP A 43 1.66 -6.75 16.35
N ALA A 44 1.65 -5.43 16.48
CA ALA A 44 1.00 -4.54 15.52
C ALA A 44 1.74 -4.54 14.16
N PRO A 45 1.04 -4.79 13.04
CA PRO A 45 1.67 -4.89 11.73
C PRO A 45 2.14 -3.51 11.21
N LEU A 46 3.36 -3.44 10.69
CA LEU A 46 3.89 -2.24 10.04
C LEU A 46 3.12 -1.87 8.75
N HIS A 47 2.60 -2.87 8.05
CA HIS A 47 1.84 -2.72 6.81
C HIS A 47 0.57 -3.55 6.85
N LEU A 48 -0.58 -2.90 6.64
CA LEU A 48 -1.90 -3.53 6.70
C LEU A 48 -2.70 -3.26 5.42
N PRO A 49 -2.55 -4.11 4.38
CA PRO A 49 -3.31 -3.98 3.14
C PRO A 49 -4.79 -4.30 3.37
N LEU A 50 -5.67 -3.30 3.23
CA LEU A 50 -7.11 -3.47 3.44
C LEU A 50 -7.83 -3.75 2.12
N GLY A 51 -8.51 -4.90 2.08
CA GLY A 51 -9.30 -5.35 0.93
C GLY A 51 -8.51 -6.12 -0.12
N ARG A 52 -9.23 -6.83 -1.00
CA ARG A 52 -8.67 -7.80 -1.96
C ARG A 52 -7.66 -7.18 -2.93
N ALA A 53 -7.93 -5.96 -3.42
CA ALA A 53 -7.05 -5.29 -4.36
C ALA A 53 -5.71 -4.89 -3.71
N ALA A 54 -5.76 -4.30 -2.52
CA ALA A 54 -4.56 -3.92 -1.77
C ALA A 54 -3.73 -5.16 -1.41
N HIS A 55 -4.37 -6.24 -0.96
CA HIS A 55 -3.71 -7.51 -0.69
C HIS A 55 -3.05 -8.09 -1.94
N ALA A 56 -3.73 -8.13 -3.08
CA ALA A 56 -3.17 -8.64 -4.33
C ALA A 56 -1.97 -7.82 -4.82
N ILE A 57 -1.96 -6.50 -4.60
CA ILE A 57 -0.83 -5.63 -4.93
C ILE A 57 0.36 -5.92 -4.02
N ALA A 58 0.13 -6.08 -2.72
CA ALA A 58 1.18 -6.41 -1.75
C ALA A 58 1.84 -7.76 -2.09
N GLU A 59 1.04 -8.79 -2.36
CA GLU A 59 1.51 -10.13 -2.76
C GLU A 59 2.37 -10.08 -4.03
N ARG A 60 1.92 -9.35 -5.06
CA ARG A 60 2.70 -9.19 -6.31
C ARG A 60 4.05 -8.54 -6.06
N LYS A 61 4.08 -7.52 -5.18
CA LYS A 61 5.34 -6.82 -4.84
C LYS A 61 6.29 -7.74 -4.09
N LEU A 62 5.79 -8.52 -3.13
CA LEU A 62 6.58 -9.50 -2.38
C LEU A 62 7.14 -10.58 -3.30
N ALA A 63 6.31 -11.12 -4.20
CA ALA A 63 6.73 -12.12 -5.16
C ALA A 63 7.82 -11.61 -6.12
N ALA A 64 7.67 -10.39 -6.63
CA ALA A 64 8.68 -9.76 -7.49
C ALA A 64 10.00 -9.57 -6.73
N PHE A 65 9.93 -9.00 -5.53
CA PHE A 65 11.10 -8.78 -4.69
C PHE A 65 11.81 -10.09 -4.32
N ARG A 66 11.05 -11.15 -4.03
CA ARG A 66 11.61 -12.48 -3.79
C ARG A 66 12.32 -13.02 -5.02
N GLY A 67 11.71 -12.87 -6.20
CA GLY A 67 12.33 -13.26 -7.48
C GLY A 67 13.65 -12.55 -7.72
N ASP A 68 13.73 -11.26 -7.40
CA ASP A 68 14.98 -10.50 -7.49
C ASP A 68 16.04 -11.05 -6.52
N ILE A 69 15.68 -11.35 -5.26
CA ILE A 69 16.63 -11.96 -4.30
C ILE A 69 17.16 -13.30 -4.83
N ASP A 70 16.26 -14.17 -5.28
CA ASP A 70 16.64 -15.52 -5.74
C ASP A 70 17.54 -15.45 -6.99
N ALA A 71 17.26 -14.52 -7.91
CA ALA A 71 18.06 -14.34 -9.14
C ALA A 71 19.49 -13.84 -8.86
N TRP A 72 19.71 -13.12 -7.76
CA TRP A 72 20.99 -12.49 -7.42
C TRP A 72 21.68 -13.13 -6.21
N CYS A 73 21.15 -14.23 -5.69
CA CYS A 73 21.60 -14.89 -4.46
C CYS A 73 23.10 -15.23 -4.50
N ASP A 74 23.55 -15.93 -5.55
CA ASP A 74 24.94 -16.41 -5.65
C ASP A 74 25.96 -15.26 -5.64
N ILE A 75 25.63 -14.15 -6.30
CA ILE A 75 26.54 -12.99 -6.40
C ILE A 75 26.50 -12.15 -5.12
N THR A 76 25.32 -12.00 -4.51
CA THR A 76 25.15 -11.16 -3.32
C THR A 76 25.72 -11.83 -2.06
N ILE A 77 25.55 -13.14 -1.90
CA ILE A 77 26.17 -13.89 -0.79
C ILE A 77 27.69 -13.93 -0.92
N ALA A 78 28.22 -14.01 -2.15
CA ALA A 78 29.66 -13.98 -2.40
C ALA A 78 30.34 -12.63 -2.07
N THR A 79 29.58 -11.61 -1.62
CA THR A 79 30.13 -10.35 -1.10
C THR A 79 30.41 -10.35 0.40
N ASP A 80 30.24 -11.49 1.07
CA ASP A 80 30.58 -11.61 2.50
C ASP A 80 32.10 -11.52 2.73
N PHE A 81 32.49 -11.10 3.93
CA PHE A 81 33.90 -11.02 4.32
C PHE A 81 34.46 -12.41 4.65
N ASP A 82 35.69 -12.71 4.21
CA ASP A 82 36.44 -13.94 4.59
C ASP A 82 36.73 -14.02 6.10
#